data_AF-A0A0R1KGB4-F1
#
_entry.id   AF-A0A0R1KGB4-F1
#
_cell.length_a   1.000
_cell.length_b   1.000
_cell.length_c   1.000
_cell.angle_alpha   90.00
_cell.angle_beta   90.00
_cell.angle_gamma   90.00
#
_symmetry.space_group_name_H-M   'P 1'
#
loop_
_entity.id
_entity.type
_entity.pdbx_description
1 polymer ?
#
loop_
_entity_poly.entity_id
_entity_poly.type
_entity_poly.pdbx_seq_one_letter_code
_entity_poly.pdbx_strand_id
1 'polypeptide(L)'
;MDNQNKIKNIDNTIQEFINSSFKSSSLLENVLKQYKELNDNQKNVIEKRMYVIYRGKFGFLFSNSFYKETLFWMYKTMQHERFSKELKENKSAFLSEAVKTLLILYLEDRESNKLIQAKEYFEQLEKIGVFDEQTQDIYSEDTKILYAIRDNGLWTETNLTVPIAMNSTLEPVKVFLQQDELVASVSCTRGANNSIIQTNGNVTRFQDRESIVSNSKWTVKINNYLSCEKNSSKDKTASVMQEIVCKSINLVIDQYRQKTGEYWIKRIYPSMIGMHSIKYGAMDTVFRNIPMYDRGTYEISPNVETLSLSDIYESNSSPLYEKLYLDAKAYLLIEELGESVLLLNMAFENFTYEVICPCIEKISKGKYAKNFYYGVKKYDDYFLKDYITEEEYKEAVSKKIIKASGTSMYAIYKILWNESSKVSSRVSKTKMNKLISCIRDNRNEFSHGSSNTKKIYFNKVKEQLDAFQELIEVCSIQCD
;
A
#
# COMPACT_ATOMS: atom_id res chain seq x y z
N MET A 1 46.80 -10.35 -30.52
CA MET A 1 46.88 -8.89 -30.75
C MET A 1 45.76 -8.10 -30.05
N ASP A 2 44.57 -8.66 -29.80
CA ASP A 2 43.47 -7.96 -29.11
C ASP A 2 43.67 -7.68 -27.61
N ASN A 3 44.47 -8.49 -26.90
CA ASN A 3 44.54 -8.44 -25.43
C ASN A 3 45.27 -7.20 -24.88
N GLN A 4 46.28 -6.67 -25.55
CA GLN A 4 47.03 -5.47 -25.11
C GLN A 4 46.27 -4.17 -25.43
N ASN A 5 45.50 -4.15 -26.51
CA ASN A 5 44.69 -2.98 -26.89
C ASN A 5 43.56 -2.73 -25.88
N LYS A 6 42.90 -3.78 -25.38
CA LYS A 6 41.86 -3.64 -24.34
C LYS A 6 42.40 -3.06 -23.03
N ILE A 7 43.53 -3.57 -22.54
CA ILE A 7 44.17 -3.07 -21.31
C ILE A 7 44.60 -1.60 -21.49
N LYS A 8 45.24 -1.28 -22.62
CA LYS A 8 45.68 0.08 -22.93
C LYS A 8 44.51 1.07 -23.02
N ASN A 9 43.37 0.65 -23.57
CA ASN A 9 42.17 1.49 -23.65
C ASN A 9 41.58 1.78 -22.26
N ILE A 10 41.49 0.77 -21.39
CA ILE A 10 41.04 0.98 -20.00
C ILE A 10 42.00 1.92 -19.27
N ASP A 11 43.31 1.71 -19.42
CA ASP A 11 44.32 2.58 -18.82
C ASP A 11 44.20 4.03 -19.25
N ASN A 12 44.03 4.28 -20.55
CA ASN A 12 43.81 5.63 -21.07
C ASN A 12 42.53 6.24 -20.48
N THR A 13 41.43 5.48 -20.41
CA THR A 13 40.16 5.95 -19.85
C THR A 13 40.28 6.25 -18.35
N ILE A 14 41.09 5.48 -17.59
CA ILE A 14 41.41 5.78 -16.19
C ILE A 14 42.19 7.11 -16.08
N GLN A 15 43.17 7.35 -16.95
CA GLN A 15 43.90 8.62 -16.95
C GLN A 15 43.00 9.81 -17.30
N GLU A 16 42.09 9.65 -18.27
CA GLU A 16 41.09 10.67 -18.58
C GLU A 16 40.17 10.94 -17.39
N PHE A 17 39.76 9.90 -16.65
CA PHE A 17 38.98 10.06 -15.43
C PHE A 17 39.75 10.83 -14.35
N ILE A 18 41.04 10.53 -14.15
CA ILE A 18 41.92 11.26 -13.23
C ILE A 18 42.03 12.73 -13.67
N ASN A 19 42.26 12.99 -14.96
CA ASN A 19 42.37 14.34 -15.52
C ASN A 19 41.05 15.12 -15.42
N SER A 20 39.90 14.42 -15.38
CA SER A 20 38.59 15.03 -15.08
C SER A 20 38.40 15.42 -13.61
N SER A 21 39.46 15.32 -12.78
CA SER A 21 39.40 15.51 -11.33
C SER A 21 38.37 14.59 -10.66
N PHE A 22 38.26 13.35 -11.16
CA PHE A 22 37.35 12.32 -10.66
C PHE A 22 35.85 12.65 -10.79
N LYS A 23 35.46 13.60 -11.65
CA LYS A 23 34.08 14.06 -11.78
C LYS A 23 33.26 13.34 -12.86
N SER A 24 33.92 12.70 -13.83
CA SER A 24 33.23 12.11 -14.98
C SER A 24 32.65 10.73 -14.69
N SER A 25 31.34 10.67 -14.40
CA SER A 25 30.61 9.42 -14.17
C SER A 25 30.56 8.52 -15.41
N SER A 26 30.52 9.09 -16.61
CA SER A 26 30.50 8.32 -17.87
C SER A 26 31.82 7.57 -18.11
N LEU A 27 32.96 8.20 -17.83
CA LEU A 27 34.27 7.54 -17.92
C LEU A 27 34.40 6.43 -16.89
N LEU A 28 33.92 6.66 -15.67
CA LEU A 28 33.89 5.68 -14.61
C LEU A 28 33.09 4.43 -14.99
N GLU A 29 31.85 4.60 -15.47
CA GLU A 29 31.00 3.49 -15.90
C GLU A 29 31.59 2.75 -17.10
N ASN A 30 32.21 3.47 -18.03
CA ASN A 30 32.88 2.89 -19.18
C ASN A 30 34.04 1.98 -18.75
N VAL A 31 34.88 2.43 -17.81
CA VAL A 31 35.96 1.60 -17.25
C VAL A 31 35.41 0.35 -16.56
N LEU A 32 34.35 0.49 -15.74
CA LEU A 32 33.74 -0.66 -15.07
C LEU A 32 33.13 -1.67 -16.05
N LYS A 33 32.52 -1.20 -17.14
CA LYS A 33 31.97 -2.05 -18.20
C LYS A 33 33.09 -2.81 -18.91
N GLN A 34 34.12 -2.12 -19.38
CA GLN A 34 35.26 -2.73 -20.06
C GLN A 34 36.00 -3.73 -19.14
N TYR A 35 36.18 -3.39 -17.86
CA TYR A 35 36.83 -4.26 -16.88
C TYR A 35 36.06 -5.58 -16.66
N LYS A 36 34.72 -5.57 -16.71
CA LYS A 36 33.91 -6.80 -16.59
C LYS A 36 34.15 -7.79 -17.73
N GLU A 37 34.46 -7.28 -18.93
CA GLU A 37 34.71 -8.07 -20.14
C GLU A 37 36.12 -8.68 -20.20
N LEU A 38 37.00 -8.34 -19.24
CA LEU A 38 38.34 -8.91 -19.14
C LEU A 38 38.34 -10.31 -18.53
N ASN A 39 39.27 -11.16 -18.99
CA ASN A 39 39.58 -12.42 -18.32
C ASN A 39 40.44 -12.20 -17.05
N ASP A 40 40.60 -13.25 -16.23
CA ASP A 40 41.27 -13.14 -14.92
C ASP A 40 42.73 -12.67 -15.01
N ASN A 41 43.47 -13.16 -16.02
CA ASN A 41 44.85 -12.72 -16.26
C ASN A 41 44.92 -11.22 -16.58
N GLN A 42 43.98 -10.71 -17.38
CA GLN A 42 43.91 -9.29 -17.72
C GLN A 42 43.47 -8.43 -16.53
N LYS A 43 42.52 -8.91 -15.72
CA LYS A 43 42.08 -8.23 -14.49
C LYS A 43 43.24 -8.07 -13.52
N ASN A 44 44.02 -9.12 -13.30
CA ASN A 44 45.19 -9.09 -12.42
C ASN A 44 46.23 -8.02 -12.83
N VAL A 45 46.39 -7.77 -14.13
CA VAL A 45 47.33 -6.74 -14.64
C VAL A 45 46.84 -5.32 -14.30
N ILE A 46 45.54 -5.06 -14.44
CA ILE A 46 44.98 -3.71 -14.29
C ILE A 46 44.47 -3.42 -12.88
N GLU A 47 44.31 -4.43 -12.03
CA GLU A 47 43.68 -4.31 -10.70
C GLU A 47 44.26 -3.17 -9.87
N LYS A 48 45.59 -3.03 -9.84
CA LYS A 48 46.27 -1.97 -9.08
C LYS A 48 45.83 -0.54 -9.47
N ARG A 49 45.38 -0.37 -10.71
CA ARG A 49 44.91 0.91 -11.27
C ARG A 49 43.42 1.12 -11.01
N MET A 50 42.67 0.04 -10.77
CA MET A 50 41.23 0.09 -10.49
C MET A 50 40.91 0.75 -9.14
N TYR A 51 41.87 0.86 -8.23
CA TYR A 51 41.69 1.56 -6.95
C TYR A 51 40.96 2.91 -7.06
N VAL A 52 41.44 3.74 -8.00
CA VAL A 52 40.90 5.09 -8.22
C VAL A 52 39.45 5.04 -8.71
N ILE A 53 39.12 4.03 -9.51
CA ILE A 53 37.78 3.80 -10.02
C ILE A 53 36.85 3.31 -8.91
N TYR A 54 37.31 2.40 -8.04
CA TYR A 54 36.52 1.91 -6.91
C TYR A 54 36.22 3.03 -5.92
N ARG A 55 37.24 3.81 -5.56
CA ARG A 55 37.12 4.98 -4.69
C ARG A 55 36.21 6.05 -5.29
N GLY A 56 36.37 6.34 -6.58
CA GLY A 56 35.50 7.29 -7.29
C GLY A 56 34.05 6.82 -7.35
N LYS A 57 33.81 5.52 -7.53
CA LYS A 57 32.46 4.95 -7.59
C LYS A 57 31.78 4.99 -6.23
N PHE A 58 32.53 4.70 -5.17
CA PHE A 58 32.09 4.87 -3.80
C PHE A 58 31.62 6.32 -3.54
N GLY A 59 32.47 7.32 -3.77
CA GLY A 59 32.13 8.73 -3.53
C GLY A 59 30.98 9.23 -4.41
N PHE A 60 30.91 8.79 -5.67
CA PHE A 60 29.80 9.11 -6.56
C PHE A 60 28.45 8.58 -6.04
N LEU A 61 28.41 7.31 -5.61
CA LEU A 61 27.18 6.71 -5.09
C LEU A 61 26.77 7.34 -3.75
N PHE A 62 27.75 7.61 -2.88
CA PHE A 62 27.53 8.31 -1.62
C PHE A 62 26.90 9.69 -1.83
N SER A 63 27.47 10.49 -2.74
CA SER A 63 26.96 11.84 -3.07
C SER A 63 25.54 11.84 -3.63
N ASN A 64 25.14 10.73 -4.27
CA ASN A 64 23.78 10.53 -4.78
C ASN A 64 22.87 9.76 -3.81
N SER A 65 23.29 9.54 -2.57
CA SER A 65 22.53 8.82 -1.53
C SER A 65 22.17 7.37 -1.88
N PHE A 66 22.91 6.72 -2.78
CA PHE A 66 22.73 5.30 -3.13
C PHE A 66 23.48 4.39 -2.14
N TYR A 67 23.10 4.45 -0.86
CA TYR A 67 23.87 3.85 0.25
C TYR A 67 24.04 2.32 0.15
N LYS A 68 23.05 1.61 -0.40
CA LYS A 68 23.10 0.14 -0.55
C LYS A 68 24.19 -0.27 -1.53
N GLU A 69 24.28 0.40 -2.67
CA GLU A 69 25.33 0.20 -3.67
C GLU A 69 26.67 0.74 -3.17
N THR A 70 26.65 1.85 -2.42
CA THR A 70 27.84 2.45 -1.81
C THR A 70 28.57 1.45 -0.91
N LEU A 71 27.84 0.68 -0.11
CA LEU A 71 28.42 -0.35 0.77
C LEU A 71 29.27 -1.38 0.01
N PHE A 72 28.83 -1.82 -1.17
CA PHE A 72 29.61 -2.76 -1.99
C PHE A 72 30.96 -2.16 -2.42
N TRP A 73 30.94 -0.91 -2.90
CA TRP A 73 32.16 -0.23 -3.35
C TRP A 73 33.06 0.22 -2.19
N MET A 74 32.48 0.48 -1.02
CA MET A 74 33.21 0.71 0.23
C MET A 74 34.11 -0.49 0.53
N TYR A 75 33.54 -1.70 0.66
CA TYR A 75 34.32 -2.90 0.93
C TYR A 75 35.34 -3.19 -0.18
N LYS A 76 34.96 -3.02 -1.45
CA LYS A 76 35.86 -3.24 -2.58
C LYS A 76 37.08 -2.30 -2.53
N THR A 77 36.88 -1.05 -2.11
CA THR A 77 37.96 -0.07 -1.94
C THR A 77 38.84 -0.42 -0.74
N MET A 78 38.25 -0.75 0.41
CA MET A 78 39.00 -1.08 1.63
C MET A 78 39.85 -2.35 1.52
N GLN A 79 39.38 -3.35 0.76
CA GLN A 79 40.11 -4.60 0.53
C GLN A 79 41.29 -4.43 -0.45
N HIS A 80 41.34 -3.32 -1.20
CA HIS A 80 42.40 -3.09 -2.18
C HIS A 80 43.72 -2.70 -1.49
N GLU A 81 44.85 -3.30 -1.91
CA GLU A 81 46.17 -3.13 -1.27
C GLU A 81 46.59 -1.65 -1.07
N ARG A 82 46.20 -0.78 -2.00
CA ARG A 82 46.51 0.65 -2.01
C ARG A 82 45.81 1.45 -0.91
N PHE A 83 44.68 0.99 -0.36
CA PHE A 83 43.95 1.70 0.69
C PHE A 83 44.79 1.86 1.97
N SER A 84 45.58 0.84 2.31
CA SER A 84 46.48 0.88 3.48
C SER A 84 47.57 1.95 3.39
N LYS A 85 47.92 2.38 2.16
CA LYS A 85 49.00 3.34 1.85
C LYS A 85 48.46 4.74 1.55
N GLU A 86 47.18 4.98 1.84
CA GLU A 86 46.55 6.24 1.49
C GLU A 86 46.97 7.38 2.43
N LEU A 87 47.00 8.60 1.88
CA LEU A 87 47.24 9.81 2.68
C LEU A 87 46.17 9.96 3.75
N LYS A 88 46.53 10.54 4.90
CA LYS A 88 45.65 10.64 6.07
C LYS A 88 44.36 11.40 5.74
N GLU A 89 44.46 12.47 4.98
CA GLU A 89 43.35 13.33 4.58
C GLU A 89 42.33 12.55 3.74
N ASN A 90 42.82 11.84 2.73
CA ASN A 90 42.00 10.98 1.88
C ASN A 90 41.35 9.84 2.67
N LYS A 91 42.11 9.23 3.59
CA LYS A 91 41.61 8.15 4.42
C LYS A 91 40.53 8.65 5.38
N SER A 92 40.71 9.84 5.95
CA SER A 92 39.72 10.52 6.79
C SER A 92 38.40 10.74 6.04
N ALA A 93 38.45 11.38 4.87
CA ALA A 93 37.25 11.64 4.07
C ALA A 93 36.50 10.34 3.73
N PHE A 94 37.23 9.32 3.27
CA PHE A 94 36.64 8.02 2.95
C PHE A 94 35.98 7.36 4.17
N LEU A 95 36.65 7.36 5.32
CA LEU A 95 36.10 6.76 6.54
C LEU A 95 34.86 7.51 7.03
N SER A 96 34.81 8.83 6.91
CA SER A 96 33.61 9.61 7.26
C SER A 96 32.41 9.20 6.40
N GLU A 97 32.57 9.12 5.07
CA GLU A 97 31.51 8.66 4.17
C GLU A 97 31.11 7.20 4.43
N ALA A 98 32.07 6.35 4.80
CA ALA A 98 31.85 4.94 5.13
C ALA A 98 31.03 4.78 6.42
N VAL A 99 31.37 5.54 7.47
CA VAL A 99 30.61 5.58 8.72
C VAL A 99 29.16 5.99 8.44
N LYS A 100 28.97 7.12 7.75
CA LYS A 100 27.63 7.59 7.34
C LYS A 100 26.84 6.50 6.61
N THR A 101 27.45 5.86 5.62
CA THR A 101 26.82 4.78 4.84
C THR A 101 26.36 3.63 5.74
N LEU A 102 27.21 3.17 6.65
CA LEU A 102 26.89 2.10 7.58
C LEU A 102 25.80 2.50 8.57
N LEU A 103 25.82 3.73 9.08
CA LEU A 103 24.80 4.24 9.99
C LEU A 103 23.43 4.33 9.31
N ILE A 104 23.35 4.88 8.09
CA ILE A 104 22.08 4.95 7.34
C ILE A 104 21.53 3.55 7.07
N LEU A 105 22.37 2.62 6.62
CA LEU A 105 21.94 1.25 6.37
C LEU A 105 21.51 0.54 7.66
N TYR A 106 22.21 0.75 8.78
CA TYR A 106 21.75 0.26 10.08
C TYR A 106 20.36 0.81 10.45
N LEU A 107 20.07 2.08 10.19
CA LEU A 107 18.75 2.66 10.47
C LEU A 107 17.66 2.03 9.60
N GLU A 108 17.97 1.68 8.35
CA GLU A 108 17.08 0.96 7.45
C GLU A 108 16.86 -0.50 7.90
N ASP A 109 17.93 -1.28 8.05
CA ASP A 109 17.84 -2.73 8.22
C ASP A 109 17.86 -3.24 9.66
N ARG A 110 18.41 -2.45 10.58
CA ARG A 110 18.67 -2.78 12.00
C ARG A 110 19.69 -3.90 12.19
N GLU A 111 20.55 -4.17 11.21
CA GLU A 111 21.64 -5.15 11.34
C GLU A 111 22.76 -4.62 12.24
N SER A 112 22.95 -5.25 13.41
CA SER A 112 23.93 -4.85 14.42
C SER A 112 25.36 -4.76 13.90
N ASN A 113 25.76 -5.65 12.99
CA ASN A 113 27.11 -5.65 12.41
C ASN A 113 27.46 -4.33 11.72
N LYS A 114 26.49 -3.66 11.09
CA LYS A 114 26.72 -2.36 10.44
C LYS A 114 27.03 -1.27 11.46
N LEU A 115 26.30 -1.26 12.58
CA LEU A 115 26.55 -0.32 13.67
C LEU A 115 27.91 -0.57 14.35
N ILE A 116 28.29 -1.84 14.53
CA ILE A 116 29.59 -2.20 15.11
C ILE A 116 30.73 -1.67 14.21
N GLN A 117 30.67 -1.97 12.91
CA GLN A 117 31.68 -1.48 11.96
C GLN A 117 31.71 0.05 11.87
N ALA A 118 30.54 0.71 11.90
CA ALA A 118 30.47 2.16 11.91
C ALA A 118 31.24 2.74 13.12
N LYS A 119 31.07 2.17 14.31
CA LYS A 119 31.80 2.59 15.51
C LYS A 119 33.31 2.34 15.38
N GLU A 120 33.71 1.18 14.87
CA GLU A 120 35.13 0.85 14.64
C GLU A 120 35.80 1.83 13.67
N TYR A 121 35.10 2.23 12.60
CA TYR A 121 35.62 3.20 11.62
C TYR A 121 35.60 4.62 12.17
N PHE A 122 34.61 4.97 12.99
CA PHE A 122 34.54 6.25 13.68
C PHE A 122 35.70 6.42 14.68
N GLU A 123 36.04 5.40 15.47
CA GLU A 123 37.21 5.42 16.36
C GLU A 123 38.53 5.52 15.60
N GLN A 124 38.62 4.93 14.41
CA GLN A 124 39.78 5.11 13.53
C GLN A 124 39.88 6.56 13.02
N LEU A 125 38.74 7.16 12.67
CA LEU A 125 38.66 8.54 12.21
C LEU A 125 39.08 9.52 13.31
N GLU A 126 38.66 9.32 14.55
CA GLU A 126 39.11 10.12 15.72
C GLU A 126 40.62 10.12 15.90
N LYS A 127 41.29 8.98 15.63
CA LYS A 127 42.75 8.86 15.72
C LYS A 127 43.48 9.52 14.56
N ILE A 128 42.86 9.56 13.39
CA ILE A 128 43.44 10.13 12.16
C ILE A 128 43.28 11.65 12.15
N GLY A 129 42.16 12.16 12.68
CA GLY A 129 41.75 13.57 12.61
C GLY A 129 40.95 13.87 11.34
N VAL A 130 40.27 15.02 11.34
CA VAL A 130 39.50 15.57 10.22
C VAL A 130 40.19 16.82 9.68
N PHE A 131 40.23 16.98 8.36
CA PHE A 131 41.15 17.92 7.70
C PHE A 131 40.48 19.00 6.86
N ASP A 132 39.23 18.81 6.45
CA ASP A 132 38.48 19.76 5.62
C ASP A 132 37.04 19.97 6.15
N GLU A 133 36.44 21.10 5.78
CA GLU A 133 35.12 21.54 6.25
C GLU A 133 34.01 20.54 5.89
N GLN A 134 34.04 20.00 4.67
CA GLN A 134 33.03 19.04 4.22
C GLN A 134 33.09 17.74 5.03
N THR A 135 34.29 17.20 5.27
CA THR A 135 34.48 16.02 6.13
C THR A 135 34.09 16.33 7.58
N GLN A 136 34.35 17.54 8.07
CA GLN A 136 33.99 17.97 9.42
C GLN A 136 32.46 18.00 9.62
N ASP A 137 31.72 18.46 8.61
CA ASP A 137 30.26 18.46 8.63
C ASP A 137 29.70 17.03 8.69
N ILE A 138 30.19 16.14 7.82
CA ILE A 138 29.77 14.72 7.83
C ILE A 138 30.08 14.07 9.17
N TYR A 139 31.29 14.27 9.70
CA TYR A 139 31.71 13.75 10.99
C TYR A 139 30.82 14.25 12.15
N SER A 140 30.46 15.55 12.14
CA SER A 140 29.54 16.14 13.11
C SER A 140 28.15 15.52 13.03
N GLU A 141 27.63 15.31 11.82
CA GLU A 141 26.36 14.62 11.62
C GLU A 141 26.41 13.17 12.12
N ASP A 142 27.48 12.42 11.80
CA ASP A 142 27.67 11.04 12.23
C ASP A 142 27.74 10.90 13.75
N THR A 143 28.42 11.83 14.40
CA THR A 143 28.48 11.96 15.86
C THR A 143 27.07 12.07 16.44
N LYS A 144 26.25 12.97 15.88
CA LYS A 144 24.86 13.17 16.31
C LYS A 144 23.99 11.94 16.06
N ILE A 145 24.17 11.26 14.92
CA ILE A 145 23.45 10.00 14.64
C ILE A 145 23.81 8.93 15.67
N LEU A 146 25.09 8.74 15.97
CA LEU A 146 25.56 7.76 16.97
C LEU A 146 24.97 8.03 18.37
N TYR A 147 24.99 9.30 18.80
CA TYR A 147 24.36 9.67 20.08
C TYR A 147 22.84 9.50 20.04
N ALA A 148 22.18 9.88 18.95
CA ALA A 148 20.73 9.71 18.80
C ALA A 148 20.30 8.24 18.80
N ILE A 149 21.12 7.33 18.26
CA ILE A 149 20.88 5.88 18.35
C ILE A 149 20.95 5.41 19.81
N ARG A 150 21.89 5.93 20.61
CA ARG A 150 22.06 5.55 22.02
C ARG A 150 20.96 6.15 22.91
N ASP A 151 20.62 7.41 22.68
CA ASP A 151 19.81 8.22 23.57
C ASP A 151 18.35 8.36 23.09
N ASN A 152 17.95 7.54 22.10
CA ASN A 152 16.62 7.59 21.46
C ASN A 152 16.24 8.98 20.90
N GLY A 153 17.22 9.67 20.32
CA GLY A 153 17.07 11.02 19.75
C GLY A 153 16.75 11.08 18.26
N LEU A 154 16.36 9.96 17.63
CA LEU A 154 16.06 9.89 16.20
C LEU A 154 14.62 10.35 15.92
N TRP A 155 14.40 10.97 14.76
CA TRP A 155 13.07 11.38 14.35
C TRP A 155 12.88 11.36 12.83
N THR A 156 11.62 11.20 12.41
CA THR A 156 11.18 11.30 11.02
C THR A 156 10.08 12.36 10.92
N GLU A 157 10.21 13.28 9.97
CA GLU A 157 9.19 14.28 9.64
C GLU A 157 8.73 14.08 8.20
N THR A 158 7.42 13.94 8.01
CA THR A 158 6.80 13.76 6.70
C THR A 158 5.83 14.90 6.43
N ASN A 159 5.94 15.54 5.25
CA ASN A 159 4.95 16.51 4.78
C ASN A 159 4.25 15.96 3.53
N LEU A 160 2.92 15.87 3.58
CA LEU A 160 2.10 15.27 2.54
C LEU A 160 0.78 16.04 2.34
N THR A 161 0.14 15.82 1.20
CA THR A 161 -1.19 16.36 0.90
C THR A 161 -2.15 15.21 0.69
N VAL A 162 -3.31 15.24 1.34
CA VAL A 162 -4.38 14.25 1.17
C VAL A 162 -5.69 14.92 0.77
N PRO A 163 -6.55 14.23 -0.01
CA PRO A 163 -7.82 14.76 -0.49
C PRO A 163 -8.91 14.70 0.60
N ILE A 164 -8.66 15.28 1.77
CA ILE A 164 -9.64 15.38 2.87
C ILE A 164 -9.79 16.83 3.34
N ALA A 165 -11.03 17.19 3.67
CA ALA A 165 -11.46 18.53 4.06
C ALA A 165 -11.36 18.77 5.58
N MET A 166 -10.17 18.70 6.16
CA MET A 166 -10.02 18.99 7.60
C MET A 166 -9.62 20.45 7.83
N ASN A 167 -10.28 21.11 8.79
CA ASN A 167 -9.91 22.46 9.21
C ASN A 167 -8.51 22.47 9.83
N SER A 168 -7.80 23.59 9.68
CA SER A 168 -6.45 23.73 10.20
C SER A 168 -6.42 23.57 11.73
N THR A 169 -5.43 22.84 12.22
CA THR A 169 -5.13 22.77 13.65
C THR A 169 -4.33 24.02 14.05
N LEU A 170 -4.72 24.69 15.14
CA LEU A 170 -4.01 25.88 15.64
C LEU A 170 -2.59 25.54 16.12
N GLU A 171 -2.43 24.39 16.77
CA GLU A 171 -1.15 23.87 17.26
C GLU A 171 -0.99 22.40 16.85
N PRO A 172 0.25 21.89 16.74
CA PRO A 172 0.49 20.47 16.51
C PRO A 172 -0.14 19.60 17.60
N VAL A 173 -0.96 18.64 17.17
CA VAL A 173 -1.60 17.66 18.05
C VAL A 173 -0.61 16.55 18.37
N LYS A 174 -0.34 16.35 19.67
CA LYS A 174 0.46 15.21 20.12
C LYS A 174 -0.41 13.96 20.18
N VAL A 175 0.06 12.89 19.54
CA VAL A 175 -0.61 11.59 19.45
C VAL A 175 0.32 10.51 19.97
N PHE A 176 -0.20 9.62 20.82
CA PHE A 176 0.53 8.45 21.30
C PHE A 176 0.03 7.19 20.60
N LEU A 177 0.91 6.55 19.83
CA LEU A 177 0.65 5.28 19.16
C LEU A 177 0.98 4.14 20.10
N GLN A 178 0.03 3.77 20.97
CA GLN A 178 0.22 2.76 22.03
C GLN A 178 0.83 1.44 21.54
N GLN A 179 0.38 0.93 20.39
CA GLN A 179 0.85 -0.35 19.86
C GLN A 179 2.29 -0.30 19.33
N ASP A 180 2.74 0.88 18.91
CA ASP A 180 4.05 1.07 18.29
C ASP A 180 5.04 1.74 19.27
N GLU A 181 4.57 2.16 20.46
CA GLU A 181 5.31 2.93 21.49
C GLU A 181 5.93 4.25 20.95
N LEU A 182 5.24 4.88 20.01
CA LEU A 182 5.70 6.11 19.35
C LEU A 182 4.88 7.34 19.77
N VAL A 183 5.54 8.48 19.76
CA VAL A 183 4.93 9.81 19.91
C VAL A 183 5.02 10.54 18.59
N ALA A 184 3.86 10.96 18.07
CA ALA A 184 3.75 11.77 16.88
C ALA A 184 3.27 13.18 17.23
N SER A 185 3.81 14.19 16.56
CA SER A 185 3.29 15.54 16.52
C SER A 185 2.71 15.78 15.13
N VAL A 186 1.41 16.03 15.07
CA VAL A 186 0.65 16.10 13.82
C VAL A 186 0.01 17.47 13.68
N SER A 187 0.31 18.19 12.60
CA SER A 187 -0.37 19.43 12.26
C SER A 187 -1.06 19.31 10.91
N CYS A 188 -2.27 19.85 10.83
CA CYS A 188 -3.05 19.95 9.62
C CYS A 188 -3.19 21.43 9.24
N THR A 189 -2.92 21.74 7.97
CA THR A 189 -3.29 23.00 7.36
C THR A 189 -4.29 22.72 6.25
N ARG A 190 -5.47 23.33 6.32
CA ARG A 190 -6.43 23.29 5.22
C ARG A 190 -5.75 23.86 3.99
N GLY A 191 -5.70 23.07 2.92
CA GLY A 191 -5.16 23.55 1.67
C GLY A 191 -6.09 24.60 1.09
N ALA A 192 -5.52 25.60 0.42
CA ALA A 192 -6.31 26.59 -0.28
C ALA A 192 -7.21 25.85 -1.28
N ASN A 193 -8.51 26.17 -1.32
CA ASN A 193 -9.34 25.85 -2.47
C ASN A 193 -8.53 26.31 -3.67
N ASN A 194 -8.11 25.40 -4.56
CA ASN A 194 -7.38 25.79 -5.75
C ASN A 194 -8.18 26.93 -6.40
N SER A 195 -7.69 28.16 -6.29
CA SER A 195 -8.08 29.22 -7.19
C SER A 195 -7.66 28.67 -8.54
N ILE A 196 -8.67 28.30 -9.32
CA ILE A 196 -8.57 27.80 -10.69
C ILE A 196 -7.40 28.53 -11.34
N ILE A 197 -6.29 27.82 -11.54
CA ILE A 197 -5.28 28.26 -12.48
C ILE A 197 -6.03 28.22 -13.81
N GLN A 198 -6.27 29.39 -14.40
CA GLN A 198 -6.84 29.52 -15.72
C GLN A 198 -5.89 28.84 -16.72
N THR A 199 -6.08 27.54 -16.94
CA THR A 199 -5.59 26.85 -18.12
C THR A 199 -6.77 26.65 -19.06
N ASN A 200 -6.58 26.97 -20.34
CA ASN A 200 -7.56 26.94 -21.43
C ASN A 200 -8.05 25.51 -21.77
N GLY A 201 -8.66 24.83 -20.81
CA GLY A 201 -9.26 23.51 -20.97
C GLY A 201 -10.58 23.44 -20.20
N ASN A 202 -11.59 22.82 -20.81
CA ASN A 202 -12.90 22.64 -20.19
C ASN A 202 -12.77 21.82 -18.89
N VAL A 203 -13.22 22.44 -17.79
CA VAL A 203 -13.34 21.80 -16.48
C VAL A 203 -14.73 21.20 -16.38
N THR A 204 -14.84 19.89 -16.55
CA THR A 204 -16.08 19.16 -16.27
C THR A 204 -16.12 18.81 -14.78
N ARG A 205 -17.09 19.37 -14.08
CA ARG A 205 -17.33 19.24 -12.64
C ARG A 205 -18.21 18.00 -12.40
N PHE A 206 -17.67 16.96 -11.76
CA PHE A 206 -18.50 15.92 -11.15
C PHE A 206 -18.68 16.24 -9.67
N GLN A 207 -19.93 16.41 -9.26
CA GLN A 207 -20.35 16.80 -7.92
C GLN A 207 -20.07 15.66 -6.94
N ASP A 208 -19.16 15.88 -5.99
CA ASP A 208 -19.22 15.22 -4.69
C ASP A 208 -20.24 15.97 -3.83
N ARG A 209 -20.87 15.29 -2.87
CA ARG A 209 -21.97 15.83 -2.04
C ARG A 209 -21.60 17.12 -1.26
N GLU A 210 -20.32 17.50 -1.24
CA GLU A 210 -19.73 18.63 -0.52
C GLU A 210 -19.02 19.70 -1.42
N SER A 211 -19.10 19.62 -2.75
CA SER A 211 -18.77 20.72 -3.69
C SER A 211 -17.38 21.43 -3.61
N ILE A 212 -16.38 20.89 -2.91
CA ILE A 212 -15.02 21.48 -2.83
C ILE A 212 -13.97 20.39 -3.06
N VAL A 213 -13.03 20.60 -4.01
CA VAL A 213 -11.76 19.84 -4.05
C VAL A 213 -10.91 20.34 -2.89
N SER A 214 -11.25 19.88 -1.69
CA SER A 214 -10.59 20.26 -0.46
C SER A 214 -9.48 19.28 -0.19
N ASN A 215 -8.26 19.79 -0.23
CA ASN A 215 -7.10 19.06 0.24
C ASN A 215 -6.68 19.61 1.62
N SER A 216 -5.94 18.80 2.35
CA SER A 216 -5.27 19.22 3.58
C SER A 216 -3.81 18.83 3.48
N LYS A 217 -2.95 19.74 3.92
CA LYS A 217 -1.53 19.53 4.07
C LYS A 217 -1.26 19.08 5.49
N TRP A 218 -0.56 17.96 5.62
CA TRP A 218 -0.25 17.34 6.89
C TRP A 218 1.26 17.32 7.08
N THR A 219 1.68 17.72 8.27
CA THR A 219 3.05 17.55 8.75
C THR A 219 2.99 16.60 9.94
N VAL A 220 3.71 15.50 9.85
CA VAL A 220 3.76 14.46 10.88
C VAL A 220 5.21 14.27 11.28
N LYS A 221 5.55 14.60 12.53
CA LYS A 221 6.87 14.38 13.11
C LYS A 221 6.80 13.30 14.18
N ILE A 222 7.51 12.20 13.97
CA ILE A 222 7.51 11.02 14.84
C ILE A 222 8.89 10.90 15.49
N ASN A 223 8.91 10.61 16.79
CA ASN A 223 10.12 10.49 17.62
C ASN A 223 10.89 9.16 17.39
N ASN A 224 10.94 8.70 16.15
CA ASN A 224 11.74 7.53 15.76
C ASN A 224 12.08 7.62 14.27
N TYR A 225 13.11 6.87 13.86
CA TYR A 225 13.42 6.64 12.46
C TYR A 225 12.43 5.63 11.84
N LEU A 226 11.70 6.06 10.83
CA LEU A 226 10.75 5.22 10.08
C LEU A 226 11.18 5.07 8.63
N SER A 227 11.56 3.85 8.24
CA SER A 227 12.01 3.57 6.87
C SER A 227 10.93 3.87 5.82
N CYS A 228 11.30 4.67 4.81
CA CYS A 228 10.52 4.83 3.58
C CYS A 228 10.78 3.70 2.57
N GLU A 229 11.95 3.05 2.63
CA GLU A 229 12.34 2.01 1.67
C GLU A 229 11.75 0.63 2.00
N LYS A 230 11.66 0.29 3.29
CA LYS A 230 11.12 -1.00 3.71
C LYS A 230 9.61 -1.04 3.60
N ASN A 231 9.10 -2.14 3.07
CA ASN A 231 7.69 -2.45 3.08
C ASN A 231 7.18 -2.59 4.52
N SER A 232 5.93 -2.18 4.75
CA SER A 232 5.19 -2.54 5.95
C SER A 232 5.03 -4.07 6.03
N SER A 233 4.98 -4.59 7.26
CA SER A 233 4.69 -6.00 7.53
C SER A 233 3.23 -6.36 7.24
N LYS A 234 2.32 -5.38 7.22
CA LYS A 234 0.88 -5.58 6.99
C LYS A 234 0.49 -5.34 5.54
N ASP A 235 1.10 -4.33 4.90
CA ASP A 235 0.85 -3.99 3.51
C ASP A 235 2.19 -3.88 2.76
N LYS A 236 2.43 -4.82 1.84
CA LYS A 236 3.66 -4.86 1.04
C LYS A 236 3.74 -3.73 0.01
N THR A 237 2.64 -3.03 -0.25
CA THR A 237 2.58 -1.89 -1.19
C THR A 237 2.90 -0.56 -0.50
N ALA A 238 2.84 -0.52 0.84
CA ALA A 238 3.15 0.66 1.65
C ALA A 238 4.52 0.56 2.33
N SER A 239 5.15 1.70 2.59
CA SER A 239 6.31 1.76 3.50
C SER A 239 5.91 1.68 4.98
N VAL A 240 6.85 1.29 5.84
CA VAL A 240 6.70 1.39 7.30
C VAL A 240 6.34 2.82 7.70
N MET A 241 7.01 3.81 7.11
CA MET A 241 6.73 5.22 7.35
C MET A 241 5.28 5.60 7.00
N GLN A 242 4.80 5.25 5.81
CA GLN A 242 3.44 5.57 5.37
C GLN A 242 2.37 4.95 6.28
N GLU A 243 2.54 3.70 6.72
CA GLU A 243 1.60 3.05 7.65
C GLU A 243 1.47 3.85 8.95
N ILE A 244 2.61 4.17 9.59
CA ILE A 244 2.62 4.86 10.89
C ILE A 244 2.10 6.30 10.75
N VAL A 245 2.42 6.98 9.65
CA VAL A 245 1.90 8.32 9.35
C VAL A 245 0.38 8.29 9.19
N CYS A 246 -0.17 7.34 8.43
CA CYS A 246 -1.63 7.17 8.30
C CYS A 246 -2.30 6.90 9.65
N LYS A 247 -1.73 6.00 10.49
CA LYS A 247 -2.26 5.76 11.84
C LYS A 247 -2.31 7.04 12.68
N SER A 248 -1.23 7.83 12.64
CA SER A 248 -1.13 9.08 13.39
C SER A 248 -2.19 10.09 12.96
N ILE A 249 -2.35 10.28 11.65
CA ILE A 249 -3.36 11.17 11.07
C ILE A 249 -4.77 10.68 11.39
N ASN A 250 -5.04 9.37 11.27
CA ASN A 250 -6.37 8.81 11.54
C ASN A 250 -6.81 8.98 12.99
N LEU A 251 -5.88 8.93 13.97
CA LEU A 251 -6.20 9.26 15.36
C LEU A 251 -6.62 10.73 15.53
N VAL A 252 -5.96 11.65 14.82
CA VAL A 252 -6.36 13.07 14.81
C VAL A 252 -7.73 13.25 14.15
N ILE A 253 -7.97 12.58 13.02
CA ILE A 253 -9.27 12.60 12.33
C ILE A 253 -10.38 12.07 13.25
N ASP A 254 -10.17 10.96 13.94
CA ASP A 254 -11.16 10.37 14.83
C ASP A 254 -11.49 11.29 16.00
N GLN A 255 -10.48 11.92 16.63
CA GLN A 255 -10.70 12.92 17.68
C GLN A 255 -11.41 14.17 17.15
N TYR A 256 -11.06 14.61 15.94
CA TYR A 256 -11.69 15.75 15.28
C TYR A 256 -13.17 15.47 15.02
N ARG A 257 -13.52 14.32 14.46
CA ARG A 257 -14.91 13.87 14.24
C ARG A 257 -15.72 13.89 15.53
N GLN A 258 -15.16 13.35 16.61
CA GLN A 258 -15.83 13.31 17.92
C GLN A 258 -16.09 14.72 18.48
N LYS A 259 -15.15 15.66 18.30
CA LYS A 259 -15.28 17.02 18.84
C LYS A 259 -16.18 17.93 18.00
N THR A 260 -16.16 17.78 16.68
CA THR A 260 -16.83 18.70 15.75
C THR A 260 -18.17 18.17 15.23
N GLY A 261 -18.39 16.86 15.31
CA GLY A 261 -19.54 16.20 14.67
C GLY A 261 -19.38 16.04 13.15
N GLU A 262 -18.22 16.38 12.57
CA GLU A 262 -17.95 16.26 11.13
C GLU A 262 -17.61 14.80 10.74
N TYR A 263 -18.56 13.88 10.94
CA TYR A 263 -18.37 12.44 10.71
C TYR A 263 -18.10 12.05 9.25
N TRP A 264 -18.34 12.96 8.30
CA TRP A 264 -18.10 12.74 6.87
C TRP A 264 -16.62 12.79 6.47
N ILE A 265 -15.73 13.42 7.26
CA ILE A 265 -14.29 13.37 7.00
C ILE A 265 -13.85 11.92 7.10
N LYS A 266 -13.23 11.34 6.07
CA LYS A 266 -12.83 9.92 6.05
C LYS A 266 -11.43 9.70 6.62
N ARG A 267 -11.16 8.48 7.10
CA ARG A 267 -9.79 8.03 7.39
C ARG A 267 -8.98 7.96 6.09
N ILE A 268 -7.66 8.07 6.21
CA ILE A 268 -6.72 7.96 5.10
C ILE A 268 -5.97 6.63 5.13
N TYR A 269 -5.52 6.21 3.95
CA TYR A 269 -4.79 4.96 3.74
C TYR A 269 -3.46 5.24 3.04
N PRO A 270 -2.45 4.35 3.15
CA PRO A 270 -1.15 4.55 2.53
C PRO A 270 -1.22 4.79 1.02
N SER A 271 -2.14 4.13 0.32
CA SER A 271 -2.40 4.31 -1.12
C SER A 271 -2.86 5.72 -1.50
N MET A 272 -3.38 6.49 -0.55
CA MET A 272 -3.78 7.89 -0.74
C MET A 272 -2.60 8.87 -0.58
N ILE A 273 -1.46 8.41 -0.07
CA ILE A 273 -0.25 9.21 0.04
C ILE A 273 0.48 9.14 -1.31
N GLY A 274 0.25 10.14 -2.15
CA GLY A 274 1.03 10.38 -3.35
C GLY A 274 2.41 10.99 -3.03
N MET A 275 2.90 11.86 -3.90
CA MET A 275 4.17 12.56 -3.75
C MET A 275 4.26 13.35 -2.42
N HIS A 276 5.31 13.13 -1.64
CA HIS A 276 5.52 13.75 -0.34
C HIS A 276 7.00 14.04 -0.06
N SER A 277 7.29 14.80 1.00
CA SER A 277 8.66 15.06 1.45
C SER A 277 8.92 14.39 2.79
N ILE A 278 10.17 13.96 3.01
CA ILE A 278 10.61 13.24 4.20
C ILE A 278 11.92 13.85 4.69
N LYS A 279 12.02 14.11 6.00
CA LYS A 279 13.27 14.44 6.66
C LYS A 279 13.54 13.43 7.77
N TYR A 280 14.79 13.03 7.88
CA TYR A 280 15.31 12.26 9.00
C TYR A 280 16.30 13.11 9.77
N GLY A 281 16.16 13.10 11.09
CA GLY A 281 17.08 13.81 11.95
C GLY A 281 17.48 13.05 13.20
N ALA A 282 18.57 13.52 13.76
CA ALA A 282 19.21 13.04 14.96
C ALA A 282 19.40 14.26 15.85
N MET A 283 18.69 14.28 16.99
CA MET A 283 18.62 15.44 17.88
C MET A 283 18.17 16.70 17.12
N ASP A 284 19.00 17.73 17.06
CA ASP A 284 18.77 19.02 16.39
C ASP A 284 19.21 19.05 14.92
N THR A 285 19.83 17.97 14.40
CA THR A 285 20.38 17.93 13.04
C THR A 285 19.54 17.07 12.10
N VAL A 286 19.29 17.59 10.89
CA VAL A 286 18.74 16.83 9.77
C VAL A 286 19.89 16.21 9.01
N PHE A 287 19.94 14.88 8.94
CA PHE A 287 21.02 14.16 8.27
C PHE A 287 20.62 13.55 6.92
N ARG A 288 19.32 13.53 6.61
CA ARG A 288 18.79 13.09 5.31
C ARG A 288 17.49 13.84 5.01
N ASN A 289 17.45 14.51 3.87
CA ASN A 289 16.29 15.27 3.40
C ASN A 289 15.90 14.78 2.00
N ILE A 290 14.72 14.19 1.89
CA ILE A 290 14.15 13.70 0.64
C ILE A 290 13.01 14.69 0.28
N PRO A 291 13.27 15.69 -0.58
CA PRO A 291 12.29 16.73 -0.88
C PRO A 291 11.07 16.19 -1.65
N MET A 292 11.25 15.08 -2.36
CA MET A 292 10.23 14.45 -3.17
C MET A 292 10.43 12.93 -3.15
N TYR A 293 9.48 12.21 -2.57
CA TYR A 293 9.43 10.75 -2.55
C TYR A 293 8.08 10.29 -3.08
N ASP A 294 8.13 9.30 -3.97
CA ASP A 294 6.96 8.61 -4.45
C ASP A 294 7.29 7.14 -4.70
N ARG A 295 6.46 6.25 -4.14
CA ARG A 295 6.56 4.80 -4.30
C ARG A 295 5.64 4.27 -5.40
N GLY A 296 4.78 5.13 -5.96
CA GLY A 296 3.85 4.77 -7.01
C GLY A 296 4.57 4.30 -8.28
N THR A 297 4.08 3.23 -8.87
CA THR A 297 4.42 2.86 -10.25
C THR A 297 3.52 3.66 -11.18
N TYR A 298 4.13 4.53 -11.98
CA TYR A 298 3.43 5.29 -13.00
C TYR A 298 3.35 4.47 -14.28
N GLU A 299 2.13 4.14 -14.72
CA GLU A 299 1.89 3.73 -16.09
C GLU A 299 1.56 4.97 -16.91
N ILE A 300 2.53 5.45 -17.69
CA ILE A 300 2.36 6.61 -18.56
C ILE A 300 1.87 6.07 -19.90
N SER A 301 0.55 6.02 -20.08
CA SER A 301 -0.03 5.73 -21.39
C SER A 301 0.25 6.91 -22.33
N PRO A 302 0.84 6.69 -23.52
CA PRO A 302 1.04 7.74 -24.51
C PRO A 302 -0.28 8.27 -25.10
N ASN A 303 -1.39 7.53 -24.89
CA ASN A 303 -2.71 7.91 -25.34
C ASN A 303 -3.57 8.27 -24.15
N VAL A 304 -4.23 9.43 -24.20
CA VAL A 304 -5.36 9.72 -23.31
C VAL A 304 -6.43 8.67 -23.64
N GLU A 305 -6.70 7.74 -22.72
CA GLU A 305 -7.82 6.82 -22.87
C GLU A 305 -9.11 7.62 -22.80
N THR A 306 -9.57 8.08 -23.96
CA THR A 306 -10.90 8.64 -24.10
C THR A 306 -11.89 7.49 -24.24
N LEU A 307 -12.52 7.12 -23.13
CA LEU A 307 -13.69 6.26 -23.13
C LEU A 307 -14.87 7.05 -23.69
N SER A 308 -15.30 6.74 -24.90
CA SER A 308 -16.54 7.31 -25.44
C SER A 308 -17.73 6.63 -24.77
N LEU A 309 -18.39 7.35 -23.86
CA LEU A 309 -19.63 6.88 -23.22
C LEU A 309 -20.83 6.86 -24.19
N SER A 310 -20.66 7.35 -25.43
CA SER A 310 -21.71 7.41 -26.46
C SER A 310 -22.27 6.04 -26.84
N ASP A 311 -21.48 4.98 -26.70
CA ASP A 311 -21.83 3.65 -27.19
C ASP A 311 -22.44 2.75 -26.10
N ILE A 312 -22.40 3.21 -24.83
CA ILE A 312 -22.88 2.47 -23.64
C ILE A 312 -24.16 3.10 -23.06
N TYR A 313 -24.57 4.27 -23.56
CA TYR A 313 -25.83 4.93 -23.18
C TYR A 313 -27.07 4.27 -23.82
N GLU A 314 -27.13 2.94 -23.86
CA GLU A 314 -28.42 2.29 -23.89
C GLU A 314 -29.12 2.61 -22.57
N SER A 315 -30.33 3.16 -22.65
CA SER A 315 -31.13 3.71 -21.55
C SER A 315 -31.51 2.74 -20.43
N ASN A 316 -30.88 1.57 -20.35
CA ASN A 316 -31.11 0.57 -19.32
C ASN A 316 -30.19 0.88 -18.15
N SER A 317 -30.73 1.58 -17.15
CA SER A 317 -30.04 1.74 -15.87
C SER A 317 -29.63 0.37 -15.34
N SER A 318 -28.35 0.16 -15.01
CA SER A 318 -27.90 -1.12 -14.43
C SER A 318 -28.78 -1.54 -13.26
N PRO A 319 -29.14 -2.82 -13.15
CA PRO A 319 -29.97 -3.33 -12.06
C PRO A 319 -29.31 -3.06 -10.71
N LEU A 320 -30.13 -2.92 -9.66
CA LEU A 320 -29.67 -2.48 -8.35
C LEU A 320 -28.57 -3.38 -7.77
N TYR A 321 -28.63 -4.70 -7.98
CA TYR A 321 -27.60 -5.62 -7.50
C TYR A 321 -26.21 -5.32 -8.08
N GLU A 322 -26.10 -4.87 -9.33
CA GLU A 322 -24.80 -4.52 -9.94
C GLU A 322 -24.22 -3.25 -9.33
N LYS A 323 -25.07 -2.25 -9.11
CA LYS A 323 -24.67 -1.00 -8.44
C LYS A 323 -24.16 -1.27 -7.03
N LEU A 324 -24.92 -2.04 -6.25
CA LEU A 324 -24.54 -2.42 -4.88
C LEU A 324 -23.25 -3.26 -4.84
N TYR A 325 -23.03 -4.11 -5.85
CA TYR A 325 -21.80 -4.90 -5.96
C TYR A 325 -20.58 -4.04 -6.32
N LEU A 326 -20.74 -3.08 -7.22
CA LEU A 326 -19.70 -2.10 -7.54
C LEU A 326 -19.36 -1.24 -6.32
N ASP A 327 -20.37 -0.79 -5.57
CA ASP A 327 -20.17 -0.06 -4.32
C ASP A 327 -19.43 -0.94 -3.29
N ALA A 328 -19.81 -2.22 -3.15
CA ALA A 328 -19.11 -3.15 -2.25
C ALA A 328 -17.62 -3.31 -2.60
N LYS A 329 -17.27 -3.33 -3.90
CA LYS A 329 -15.87 -3.30 -4.36
C LYS A 329 -15.18 -1.98 -4.00
N ALA A 330 -15.87 -0.85 -4.15
CA ALA A 330 -15.32 0.45 -3.77
C ALA A 330 -15.00 0.52 -2.27
N TYR A 331 -15.89 0.01 -1.41
CA TYR A 331 -15.65 -0.05 0.04
C TYR A 331 -14.51 -1.02 0.42
N LEU A 332 -14.31 -2.12 -0.32
CA LEU A 332 -13.13 -2.99 -0.14
C LEU A 332 -11.82 -2.22 -0.37
N LEU A 333 -11.76 -1.38 -1.41
CA LEU A 333 -10.55 -0.63 -1.78
C LEU A 333 -10.12 0.39 -0.72
N ILE A 334 -11.08 0.88 0.06
CA ILE A 334 -10.84 1.81 1.19
C ILE A 334 -10.87 1.07 2.55
N GLU A 335 -10.73 -0.25 2.58
CA GLU A 335 -10.70 -1.08 3.79
C GLU A 335 -11.87 -0.90 4.78
N GLU A 336 -13.00 -0.38 4.33
CA GLU A 336 -14.25 -0.32 5.10
C GLU A 336 -14.98 -1.67 4.91
N LEU A 337 -14.42 -2.70 5.57
CA LEU A 337 -14.75 -4.10 5.32
C LEU A 337 -16.19 -4.46 5.73
N GLY A 338 -16.73 -3.84 6.78
CA GLY A 338 -18.10 -4.10 7.24
C GLY A 338 -19.14 -3.64 6.22
N GLU A 339 -18.96 -2.43 5.70
CA GLU A 339 -19.75 -1.78 4.67
C GLU A 339 -19.69 -2.57 3.37
N SER A 340 -18.50 -3.05 2.98
CA SER A 340 -18.33 -3.96 1.85
C SER A 340 -19.15 -5.25 2.03
N VAL A 341 -19.10 -5.89 3.19
CA VAL A 341 -19.88 -7.11 3.49
C VAL A 341 -21.39 -6.86 3.46
N LEU A 342 -21.84 -5.72 4.02
CA LEU A 342 -23.26 -5.36 4.05
C LEU A 342 -23.80 -5.08 2.64
N LEU A 343 -23.08 -4.29 1.83
CA LEU A 343 -23.45 -3.98 0.44
C LEU A 343 -23.40 -5.22 -0.44
N LEU A 344 -22.41 -6.10 -0.27
CA LEU A 344 -22.36 -7.39 -0.93
C LEU A 344 -23.58 -8.25 -0.60
N ASN A 345 -23.98 -8.32 0.68
CA ASN A 345 -25.16 -9.09 1.07
C ASN A 345 -26.46 -8.48 0.55
N MET A 346 -26.58 -7.15 0.49
CA MET A 346 -27.72 -6.49 -0.15
C MET A 346 -27.76 -6.75 -1.67
N ALA A 347 -26.60 -6.72 -2.34
CA ALA A 347 -26.49 -7.09 -3.75
C ALA A 347 -26.93 -8.53 -3.99
N PHE A 348 -26.47 -9.46 -3.15
CA PHE A 348 -26.85 -10.88 -3.21
C PHE A 348 -28.35 -11.10 -2.98
N GLU A 349 -28.95 -10.42 -2.01
CA GLU A 349 -30.40 -10.49 -1.77
C GLU A 349 -31.19 -9.94 -2.96
N ASN A 350 -30.80 -8.77 -3.47
CA ASN A 350 -31.45 -8.15 -4.62
C ASN A 350 -31.33 -9.04 -5.88
N PHE A 351 -30.15 -9.59 -6.17
CA PHE A 351 -29.94 -10.52 -7.28
C PHE A 351 -30.83 -11.77 -7.16
N THR A 352 -30.96 -12.32 -5.96
CA THR A 352 -31.80 -13.50 -5.75
C THR A 352 -33.26 -13.21 -6.07
N TYR A 353 -33.80 -12.09 -5.60
CA TYR A 353 -35.22 -11.80 -5.76
C TYR A 353 -35.58 -11.21 -7.12
N GLU A 354 -34.71 -10.41 -7.73
CA GLU A 354 -34.98 -9.75 -9.02
C GLU A 354 -34.58 -10.59 -10.23
N VAL A 355 -33.62 -11.52 -10.09
CA VAL A 355 -33.14 -12.35 -11.21
C VAL A 355 -33.53 -13.81 -11.01
N ILE A 356 -33.15 -14.41 -9.87
CA ILE A 356 -33.30 -15.85 -9.67
C ILE A 356 -34.75 -16.27 -9.46
N CYS A 357 -35.51 -15.58 -8.60
CA CYS A 357 -36.91 -15.93 -8.35
C CYS A 357 -37.76 -15.88 -9.64
N PRO A 358 -37.73 -14.81 -10.46
CA PRO A 358 -38.39 -14.78 -11.77
C PRO A 358 -37.92 -15.87 -12.73
N CYS A 359 -36.62 -16.18 -12.74
CA CYS A 359 -36.09 -17.30 -13.52
C CYS A 359 -36.73 -18.62 -13.14
N ILE A 360 -36.83 -18.91 -11.84
CA ILE A 360 -37.46 -20.13 -11.32
C ILE A 360 -38.94 -20.17 -11.72
N GLU A 361 -39.67 -19.06 -11.60
CA GLU A 361 -41.08 -18.96 -12.02
C GLU A 361 -41.25 -19.35 -13.49
N LYS A 362 -40.37 -18.82 -14.36
CA LYS A 362 -40.36 -19.10 -15.82
C LYS A 362 -40.06 -20.57 -16.11
N ILE A 363 -38.96 -21.13 -15.58
CA ILE A 363 -38.55 -22.51 -15.87
C ILE A 363 -39.50 -23.55 -15.26
N SER A 364 -40.11 -23.24 -14.12
CA SER A 364 -41.01 -24.14 -13.41
C SER A 364 -42.46 -24.10 -13.92
N LYS A 365 -42.74 -23.30 -14.97
CA LYS A 365 -44.08 -23.13 -15.58
C LYS A 365 -45.18 -22.83 -14.56
N GLY A 366 -44.88 -21.96 -13.58
CA GLY A 366 -45.84 -21.55 -12.56
C GLY A 366 -46.03 -22.51 -11.38
N LYS A 367 -45.23 -23.57 -11.27
CA LYS A 367 -45.19 -24.45 -10.07
C LYS A 367 -44.82 -23.67 -8.80
N TYR A 368 -43.94 -22.67 -8.94
CA TYR A 368 -43.62 -21.70 -7.91
C TYR A 368 -44.05 -20.32 -8.42
N ALA A 369 -44.85 -19.58 -7.63
CA ALA A 369 -45.31 -18.23 -7.94
C ALA A 369 -44.62 -17.20 -7.04
N LYS A 370 -44.68 -15.90 -7.35
CA LYS A 370 -44.02 -14.83 -6.58
C LYS A 370 -44.30 -14.86 -5.06
N ASN A 371 -45.52 -15.25 -4.69
CA ASN A 371 -45.94 -15.38 -3.29
C ASN A 371 -45.34 -16.61 -2.57
N PHE A 372 -44.74 -17.55 -3.29
CA PHE A 372 -44.03 -18.71 -2.71
C PHE A 372 -42.79 -18.28 -1.93
N TYR A 373 -42.09 -17.24 -2.37
CA TYR A 373 -40.86 -16.77 -1.71
C TYR A 373 -41.13 -15.92 -0.47
N TYR A 374 -42.34 -15.38 -0.34
CA TYR A 374 -42.79 -14.52 0.75
C TYR A 374 -43.98 -15.12 1.55
N GLY A 375 -44.32 -16.38 1.28
CA GLY A 375 -45.54 -17.03 1.77
C GLY A 375 -45.35 -17.88 3.02
N VAL A 376 -46.47 -18.35 3.56
CA VAL A 376 -46.50 -19.43 4.54
C VAL A 376 -46.09 -20.73 3.83
N LYS A 377 -45.16 -21.49 4.42
CA LYS A 377 -44.66 -22.74 3.82
C LYS A 377 -45.82 -23.70 3.55
N LYS A 378 -45.68 -24.60 2.58
CA LYS A 378 -46.62 -25.72 2.45
C LYS A 378 -46.41 -26.67 3.63
N TYR A 379 -47.46 -27.37 4.05
CA TYR A 379 -47.39 -28.33 5.16
C TYR A 379 -46.26 -29.36 4.95
N ASP A 380 -46.13 -29.88 3.73
CA ASP A 380 -45.08 -30.85 3.35
C ASP A 380 -43.63 -30.35 3.54
N ASP A 381 -43.46 -29.03 3.55
CA ASP A 381 -42.16 -28.33 3.67
C ASP A 381 -41.97 -27.68 5.06
N TYR A 382 -42.93 -27.88 5.98
CA TYR A 382 -42.86 -27.33 7.33
C TYR A 382 -41.94 -28.19 8.22
N PHE A 383 -41.03 -27.55 8.95
CA PHE A 383 -39.98 -28.26 9.71
C PHE A 383 -40.52 -29.12 10.87
N LEU A 384 -41.79 -28.92 11.27
CA LEU A 384 -42.47 -29.72 12.29
C LEU A 384 -43.60 -30.59 11.71
N LYS A 385 -43.65 -30.83 10.40
CA LYS A 385 -44.74 -31.61 9.78
C LYS A 385 -44.91 -33.03 10.35
N ASP A 386 -43.86 -33.59 10.94
CA ASP A 386 -43.90 -34.91 11.58
C ASP A 386 -44.48 -34.85 13.00
N TYR A 387 -44.73 -33.65 13.53
CA TYR A 387 -45.16 -33.40 14.92
C TYR A 387 -46.52 -32.71 15.03
N ILE A 388 -47.09 -32.22 13.92
CA ILE A 388 -48.42 -31.62 13.85
C ILE A 388 -49.12 -32.16 12.62
N THR A 389 -50.43 -32.34 12.69
CA THR A 389 -51.27 -32.75 11.55
C THR A 389 -51.49 -31.59 10.57
N GLU A 390 -51.91 -31.90 9.34
CA GLU A 390 -52.20 -30.88 8.33
C GLU A 390 -53.34 -29.94 8.76
N GLU A 391 -54.29 -30.45 9.54
CA GLU A 391 -55.41 -29.69 10.11
C GLU A 391 -54.92 -28.70 11.18
N GLU A 392 -54.09 -29.16 12.13
CA GLU A 392 -53.47 -28.31 13.14
C GLU A 392 -52.55 -27.24 12.53
N TYR A 393 -51.86 -27.60 11.44
CA TYR A 393 -51.05 -26.65 10.67
C TYR A 393 -51.93 -25.53 10.07
N LYS A 394 -53.02 -25.88 9.38
CA LYS A 394 -53.94 -24.91 8.78
C LYS A 394 -54.57 -24.02 9.86
N GLU A 395 -54.91 -24.59 11.01
CA GLU A 395 -55.43 -23.84 12.15
C GLU A 395 -54.38 -22.86 12.71
N ALA A 396 -53.14 -23.30 12.90
CA ALA A 396 -52.04 -22.46 13.40
C ALA A 396 -51.66 -21.33 12.42
N VAL A 397 -51.78 -21.57 11.11
CA VAL A 397 -51.64 -20.53 10.07
C VAL A 397 -52.78 -19.52 10.15
N SER A 398 -54.04 -19.98 10.29
CA SER A 398 -55.21 -19.10 10.41
C SER A 398 -55.16 -18.22 11.67
N LYS A 399 -54.64 -18.77 12.77
CA LYS A 399 -54.41 -18.08 14.05
C LYS A 399 -53.16 -17.20 14.05
N LYS A 400 -52.43 -17.10 12.93
CA LYS A 400 -51.16 -16.35 12.79
C LYS A 400 -50.07 -16.79 13.78
N ILE A 401 -50.17 -18.01 14.32
CA ILE A 401 -49.14 -18.64 15.15
C ILE A 401 -47.94 -19.00 14.25
N ILE A 402 -48.25 -19.59 13.09
CA ILE A 402 -47.27 -19.81 12.02
C ILE A 402 -47.30 -18.59 11.09
N LYS A 403 -46.23 -17.80 11.14
CA LYS A 403 -46.08 -16.58 10.35
C LYS A 403 -45.50 -16.91 8.97
N ALA A 404 -45.84 -16.09 7.98
CA ALA A 404 -45.14 -16.10 6.70
C ALA A 404 -43.64 -15.85 6.96
N SER A 405 -42.80 -16.79 6.52
CA SER A 405 -41.34 -16.70 6.66
C SER A 405 -40.75 -16.78 5.27
N GLY A 406 -39.95 -15.79 4.88
CA GLY A 406 -39.29 -15.79 3.59
C GLY A 406 -38.52 -17.10 3.34
N THR A 407 -38.62 -17.62 2.13
CA THR A 407 -37.88 -18.85 1.75
C THR A 407 -36.39 -18.57 1.83
N SER A 408 -35.64 -19.39 2.57
CA SER A 408 -34.19 -19.17 2.74
C SER A 408 -33.47 -19.19 1.40
N MET A 409 -32.42 -18.38 1.23
CA MET A 409 -31.62 -18.38 -0.01
C MET A 409 -31.16 -19.79 -0.42
N TYR A 410 -30.71 -20.61 0.53
CA TYR A 410 -30.34 -22.01 0.25
C TYR A 410 -31.48 -22.83 -0.38
N ALA A 411 -32.72 -22.61 0.05
CA ALA A 411 -33.88 -23.29 -0.52
C ALA A 411 -34.22 -22.75 -1.93
N ILE A 412 -34.12 -21.43 -2.15
CA ILE A 412 -34.31 -20.82 -3.47
C ILE A 412 -33.31 -21.39 -4.48
N TYR A 413 -32.02 -21.38 -4.13
CA TYR A 413 -30.96 -21.91 -5.00
C TYR A 413 -31.01 -23.44 -5.15
N LYS A 414 -31.54 -24.18 -4.16
CA LYS A 414 -31.83 -25.61 -4.30
C LYS A 414 -32.92 -25.85 -5.34
N ILE A 415 -33.98 -25.02 -5.36
CA ILE A 415 -35.03 -25.11 -6.38
C ILE A 415 -34.44 -24.79 -7.75
N LEU A 416 -33.69 -23.70 -7.89
CA LEU A 416 -33.00 -23.35 -9.14
C LEU A 416 -32.16 -24.53 -9.65
N TRP A 417 -31.35 -25.13 -8.79
CA TRP A 417 -30.48 -26.25 -9.16
C TRP A 417 -31.26 -27.49 -9.62
N ASN A 418 -32.39 -27.79 -8.97
CA ASN A 418 -33.23 -28.94 -9.31
C ASN A 418 -34.03 -28.72 -10.61
N GLU A 419 -34.56 -27.52 -10.82
CA GLU A 419 -35.44 -27.21 -11.95
C GLU A 419 -34.64 -26.80 -13.21
N SER A 420 -33.36 -26.39 -13.07
CA SER A 420 -32.48 -26.08 -14.20
C SER A 420 -31.40 -27.13 -14.44
N SER A 421 -31.52 -27.84 -15.57
CA SER A 421 -30.47 -28.73 -16.11
C SER A 421 -29.19 -28.00 -16.50
N LYS A 422 -29.29 -26.72 -16.90
CA LYS A 422 -28.14 -25.89 -17.29
C LYS A 422 -27.35 -25.41 -16.05
N VAL A 423 -28.01 -25.12 -14.92
CA VAL A 423 -27.29 -24.77 -13.67
C VAL A 423 -26.64 -26.02 -13.08
N SER A 424 -27.38 -27.13 -13.02
CA SER A 424 -26.88 -28.37 -12.43
C SER A 424 -25.69 -28.99 -13.19
N SER A 425 -25.56 -28.73 -14.49
CA SER A 425 -24.39 -29.15 -15.28
C SER A 425 -23.13 -28.31 -15.04
N ARG A 426 -23.26 -27.07 -14.55
CA ARG A 426 -22.14 -26.14 -14.32
C ARG A 426 -21.63 -26.12 -12.89
N VAL A 427 -22.53 -26.34 -11.92
CA VAL A 427 -22.16 -26.31 -10.50
C VAL A 427 -22.80 -27.45 -9.74
N SER A 428 -22.02 -28.11 -8.90
CA SER A 428 -22.58 -29.08 -7.96
C SER A 428 -23.37 -28.38 -6.87
N LYS A 429 -24.41 -29.03 -6.34
CA LYS A 429 -25.20 -28.51 -5.22
C LYS A 429 -24.33 -28.16 -4.00
N THR A 430 -23.28 -28.95 -3.73
CA THR A 430 -22.34 -28.70 -2.65
C THR A 430 -21.53 -27.42 -2.88
N LYS A 431 -21.05 -27.19 -4.11
CA LYS A 431 -20.32 -25.97 -4.46
C LYS A 431 -21.24 -24.75 -4.44
N MET A 432 -22.49 -24.87 -4.90
CA MET A 432 -23.51 -23.81 -4.78
C MET A 432 -23.72 -23.40 -3.31
N ASN A 433 -23.92 -24.37 -2.41
CA ASN A 433 -24.05 -24.09 -0.98
C ASN A 433 -22.79 -23.44 -0.38
N LYS A 434 -21.60 -23.81 -0.85
CA LYS A 434 -20.34 -23.17 -0.43
C LYS A 434 -20.27 -21.71 -0.88
N LEU A 435 -20.69 -21.39 -2.10
CA LEU A 435 -20.73 -20.00 -2.59
C LEU A 435 -21.68 -19.16 -1.73
N ILE A 436 -22.90 -19.63 -1.51
CA ILE A 436 -23.89 -18.94 -0.65
C ILE A 436 -23.36 -18.77 0.78
N SER A 437 -22.72 -19.80 1.34
CA SER A 437 -22.12 -19.72 2.67
C SER A 437 -20.96 -18.73 2.73
N CYS A 438 -20.15 -18.63 1.68
CA CYS A 438 -19.06 -17.67 1.62
C CYS A 438 -19.61 -16.23 1.63
N ILE A 439 -20.54 -15.92 0.72
CA ILE A 439 -21.14 -14.59 0.56
C ILE A 439 -21.81 -14.11 1.86
N ARG A 440 -22.52 -15.02 2.54
CA ARG A 440 -23.27 -14.70 3.78
C ARG A 440 -22.42 -14.70 5.05
N ASP A 441 -21.16 -15.09 4.96
CA ASP A 441 -20.27 -15.19 6.13
C ASP A 441 -20.14 -13.81 6.81
N ASN A 442 -20.20 -13.79 8.14
CA ASN A 442 -20.15 -12.60 9.01
C ASN A 442 -21.26 -11.54 8.83
N ARG A 443 -22.23 -11.73 7.91
CA ARG A 443 -23.36 -10.80 7.71
C ARG A 443 -24.09 -10.48 9.02
N ASN A 444 -24.48 -11.51 9.77
CA ASN A 444 -25.28 -11.35 10.97
C ASN A 444 -24.53 -10.59 12.08
N GLU A 445 -23.20 -10.74 12.14
CA GLU A 445 -22.35 -10.03 13.10
C GLU A 445 -22.39 -8.51 12.83
N PHE A 446 -22.26 -8.10 11.56
CA PHE A 446 -22.38 -6.69 11.17
C PHE A 446 -23.81 -6.15 11.20
N SER A 447 -24.79 -6.96 10.80
CA SER A 447 -26.20 -6.53 10.76
C SER A 447 -26.79 -6.33 12.16
N HIS A 448 -26.28 -7.03 13.18
CA HIS A 448 -26.78 -6.97 14.56
C HIS A 448 -25.81 -6.33 15.56
N GLY A 449 -24.64 -5.86 15.11
CA GLY A 449 -23.68 -5.11 15.92
C GLY A 449 -23.08 -5.90 17.09
N SER A 450 -22.83 -7.20 16.94
CA SER A 450 -22.28 -8.01 18.04
C SER A 450 -20.83 -7.59 18.36
N SER A 451 -20.54 -7.32 19.63
CA SER A 451 -19.25 -6.83 20.13
C SER A 451 -18.08 -7.81 20.04
N ASN A 452 -18.34 -9.04 19.55
CA ASN A 452 -17.34 -10.06 19.25
C ASN A 452 -17.12 -10.13 17.74
N THR A 453 -16.81 -9.01 17.09
CA THR A 453 -16.34 -9.04 15.70
C THR A 453 -15.04 -9.82 15.65
N LYS A 454 -15.08 -11.05 15.11
CA LYS A 454 -13.85 -11.71 14.65
C LYS A 454 -13.13 -10.73 13.73
N LYS A 455 -11.80 -10.63 13.86
CA LYS A 455 -10.99 -9.85 12.92
C LYS A 455 -11.27 -10.37 11.50
N ILE A 456 -11.97 -9.58 10.70
CA ILE A 456 -12.11 -9.83 9.26
C ILE A 456 -10.89 -9.24 8.57
N TYR A 457 -10.42 -9.97 7.57
CA TYR A 457 -9.25 -9.61 6.80
C TYR A 457 -9.67 -9.28 5.37
N PHE A 458 -8.95 -8.36 4.73
CA PHE A 458 -9.14 -7.97 3.33
C PHE A 458 -9.34 -9.17 2.39
N ASN A 459 -8.46 -10.18 2.49
CA ASN A 459 -8.53 -11.38 1.65
C ASN A 459 -9.85 -12.14 1.82
N LYS A 460 -10.42 -12.15 3.02
CA LYS A 460 -11.69 -12.84 3.28
C LYS A 460 -12.84 -12.13 2.58
N VAL A 461 -12.91 -10.80 2.65
CA VAL A 461 -13.97 -10.02 1.95
C VAL A 461 -13.80 -10.11 0.44
N LYS A 462 -12.55 -10.10 -0.05
CA LYS A 462 -12.25 -10.35 -1.47
C LYS A 462 -12.78 -11.71 -1.94
N GLU A 463 -12.54 -12.79 -1.18
CA GLU A 463 -13.09 -14.12 -1.48
C GLU A 463 -14.63 -14.13 -1.55
N GLN A 464 -15.30 -13.31 -0.73
CA GLN A 464 -16.77 -13.20 -0.76
C GLN A 464 -17.27 -12.49 -2.02
N LEU A 465 -16.60 -11.41 -2.43
CA LEU A 465 -16.90 -10.70 -3.68
C LEU A 465 -16.66 -11.61 -4.89
N ASP A 466 -15.55 -12.35 -4.91
CA ASP A 466 -15.23 -13.33 -5.96
C ASP A 466 -16.27 -14.46 -6.01
N ALA A 467 -16.74 -14.95 -4.86
CA ALA A 467 -17.78 -15.97 -4.79
C ALA A 467 -19.14 -15.47 -5.33
N PHE A 468 -19.46 -14.18 -5.15
CA PHE A 468 -20.67 -13.59 -5.72
C PHE A 468 -20.56 -13.42 -7.24
N GLN A 469 -19.38 -13.01 -7.74
CA GLN A 469 -19.10 -13.01 -9.17
C GLN A 469 -19.30 -14.39 -9.80
N GLU A 470 -18.71 -15.42 -9.19
CA GLU A 470 -18.84 -16.82 -9.64
C GLU A 470 -20.32 -17.25 -9.63
N LEU A 471 -21.08 -16.84 -8.60
CA LEU A 471 -22.51 -17.14 -8.50
C LEU A 471 -23.32 -16.50 -9.63
N ILE A 472 -23.07 -15.22 -9.94
CA ILE A 472 -23.71 -14.50 -11.05
C ILE A 472 -23.40 -15.26 -12.36
N GLU A 473 -22.15 -15.56 -12.66
CA GLU A 473 -21.76 -16.24 -13.91
C GLU A 473 -22.42 -17.61 -14.10
N VAL A 474 -22.54 -18.38 -13.01
CA VAL A 474 -23.21 -19.67 -13.03
C VAL A 474 -24.73 -19.54 -13.25
N CYS A 475 -25.36 -18.46 -12.76
CA CYS A 475 -26.81 -18.31 -12.73
C CYS A 475 -27.40 -17.42 -13.85
N SER A 476 -26.67 -16.42 -14.34
CA SER A 476 -27.18 -15.36 -15.22
C SER A 476 -27.44 -15.78 -16.67
N ILE A 477 -26.91 -16.92 -17.13
CA ILE A 477 -27.01 -17.36 -18.55
C ILE A 477 -28.38 -18.01 -18.89
N GLN A 478 -29.42 -17.79 -18.08
CA GLN A 478 -30.65 -18.61 -18.14
C GLN A 478 -31.98 -17.89 -17.97
N CYS A 479 -31.99 -16.56 -17.83
CA CYS A 479 -33.24 -15.81 -17.79
C CYS A 479 -33.81 -15.50 -19.18
N ASP A 480 -33.00 -15.70 -20.24
CA ASP A 480 -33.40 -15.54 -21.65
C ASP A 480 -34.34 -16.65 -22.15
#